data_AF-A0A9X3FTT7-F1
#
_entry.id   AF-A0A9X3FTT7-F1
#
_cell.length_a   1.000
_cell.length_b   1.000
_cell.length_c   1.000
_cell.angle_alpha   90.00
_cell.angle_beta   90.00
_cell.angle_gamma   90.00
#
_symmetry.space_group_name_H-M   'P 1'
#
loop_
_entity.id
_entity.type
_entity.pdbx_description
1 polymer ?
#
loop_
_entity_poly.entity_id
_entity_poly.type
_entity_poly.pdbx_seq_one_letter_code
_entity_poly.pdbx_strand_id
1 'polypeptide(L)'
;MDRSYVTYSARSRHRQGRFLRTARLNAVGFGALGGVCLVAAALCAPALRRTGWPLLFRAAPGPVVVVTGLVVLDRRKWAGMVTSSSFTDDPAEMRAVADRLGALGLPVSLEERPPGTPALRYAHRHARQVHAALADMGVPAPVP
;
A
#
# COMPACT_ATOMS: atom_id res chain seq x y z
N MET A 1 -41.38 -11.36 9.59
CA MET A 1 -40.12 -11.14 8.87
C MET A 1 -39.58 -9.79 9.31
N ASP A 2 -38.68 -9.79 10.28
CA ASP A 2 -38.10 -8.58 10.86
C ASP A 2 -36.59 -8.60 10.55
N ARG A 3 -36.16 -7.72 9.64
CA ARG A 3 -34.73 -7.52 9.37
C ARG A 3 -34.28 -6.24 10.07
N SER A 4 -33.73 -6.42 11.25
CA SER A 4 -32.99 -5.40 11.98
C SER A 4 -31.77 -4.97 11.17
N TYR A 5 -31.83 -3.77 10.57
CA TYR A 5 -30.67 -3.13 9.97
C TYR A 5 -29.74 -2.64 11.09
N VAL A 6 -28.53 -3.20 11.15
CA VAL A 6 -27.48 -2.71 12.05
C VAL A 6 -26.96 -1.38 11.52
N THR A 7 -27.33 -0.31 12.23
CA THR A 7 -26.83 1.06 12.01
C THR A 7 -25.37 1.16 12.40
N TYR A 8 -24.45 1.17 11.43
CA TYR A 8 -23.05 1.54 11.68
C TYR A 8 -22.91 3.07 11.67
N SER A 9 -22.80 3.65 12.87
CA SER A 9 -22.46 5.05 13.05
C SER A 9 -21.00 5.30 12.62
N ALA A 10 -20.83 6.04 11.51
CA ALA A 10 -19.53 6.54 11.07
C ALA A 10 -19.03 7.59 12.08
N ARG A 11 -18.20 7.13 13.02
CA ARG A 11 -17.55 8.01 14.00
C ARG A 11 -16.35 8.69 13.34
N SER A 12 -16.58 9.89 12.82
CA SER A 12 -15.56 10.84 12.39
C SER A 12 -14.68 11.26 13.57
N ARG A 13 -13.44 10.75 13.67
CA ARG A 13 -12.43 11.31 14.59
C ARG A 13 -11.04 11.36 13.96
N HIS A 14 -10.60 12.63 13.82
CA HIS A 14 -9.23 13.12 13.86
C HIS A 14 -8.28 12.78 12.70
N ARG A 15 -8.27 13.72 11.74
CA ARG A 15 -7.11 14.09 10.94
C ARG A 15 -5.94 14.49 11.86
N GLN A 16 -4.99 13.60 12.11
CA GLN A 16 -3.66 13.97 12.59
C GLN A 16 -2.58 13.15 11.87
N GLY A 17 -1.88 13.80 10.94
CA GLY A 17 -0.43 13.76 10.77
C GLY A 17 0.33 12.43 10.70
N ARG A 18 -0.31 11.29 10.45
CA ARG A 18 0.39 10.00 10.35
C ARG A 18 0.93 9.76 8.93
N PHE A 19 2.07 10.38 8.62
CA PHE A 19 2.89 10.04 7.47
C PHE A 19 3.49 8.61 7.54
N LEU A 20 3.27 7.88 8.64
CA LEU A 20 3.78 6.53 8.85
C LEU A 20 2.67 5.62 9.41
N ARG A 21 1.69 5.28 8.57
CA ARG A 21 0.61 4.35 8.93
C ARG A 21 1.06 2.87 9.00
N THR A 22 2.33 2.58 8.65
CA THR A 22 2.85 1.21 8.51
C THR A 22 4.03 0.85 9.41
N ALA A 23 4.61 1.81 10.13
CA ALA A 23 5.89 1.59 10.80
C ALA A 23 5.73 1.61 12.32
N ARG A 24 5.25 0.50 12.90
CA ARG A 24 5.76 0.10 14.23
C ARG A 24 7.23 -0.32 14.07
N LEU A 25 8.13 0.62 13.76
CA LEU A 25 9.55 0.34 13.94
C LEU A 25 9.79 0.38 15.45
N ASN A 26 9.95 -0.80 16.05
CA ASN A 26 10.44 -0.94 17.42
C ASN A 26 11.80 -0.22 17.56
N ALA A 27 12.22 0.14 18.77
CA ALA A 27 13.50 0.80 19.03
C ALA A 27 14.70 0.10 18.34
N VAL A 28 14.64 -1.24 18.25
CA VAL A 28 15.59 -2.08 17.51
C VAL A 28 15.65 -1.73 16.01
N GLY A 29 14.51 -1.46 15.38
CA GLY A 29 14.46 -1.06 13.98
C GLY A 29 15.06 0.33 13.74
N PHE A 30 14.83 1.28 14.66
CA PHE A 30 15.47 2.60 14.59
C PHE A 30 16.98 2.49 14.81
N GLY A 31 17.43 1.63 15.74
CA GLY A 31 18.84 1.35 15.97
C GLY A 31 19.52 0.75 14.73
N ALA A 32 18.90 -0.26 14.11
CA ALA A 32 19.41 -0.86 12.88
C ALA A 32 19.48 0.16 11.73
N LEU A 33 18.45 0.99 11.55
CA LEU A 33 18.43 2.05 10.54
C LEU A 33 19.55 3.07 10.78
N GLY A 34 19.72 3.52 12.02
CA GLY A 34 20.81 4.41 12.41
C GLY A 34 22.18 3.81 12.10
N GLY A 35 22.38 2.53 12.43
CA GLY A 35 23.61 1.80 12.13
C GLY A 35 23.90 1.73 10.62
N VAL A 36 22.91 1.37 9.80
CA VAL A 36 23.08 1.30 8.34
C VAL A 36 23.36 2.69 7.75
N CYS A 37 22.68 3.74 8.22
CA CYS A 37 22.96 5.11 7.81
C CYS A 37 24.38 5.55 8.17
N LEU A 38 24.87 5.20 9.37
CA LEU A 38 26.24 5.51 9.80
C LEU A 38 27.29 4.76 8.97
N VAL A 39 27.07 3.47 8.67
CA VAL A 39 27.96 2.70 7.79
C VAL A 39 27.98 3.31 6.38
N ALA A 40 26.82 3.67 5.84
CA ALA A 40 26.72 4.32 4.53
C ALA A 40 27.45 5.69 4.52
N ALA A 41 27.27 6.50 5.57
CA ALA A 41 27.98 7.77 5.73
C ALA A 41 29.51 7.59 5.81
N ALA A 42 29.96 6.57 6.57
CA ALA A 42 31.37 6.22 6.72
C ALA A 42 32.00 5.72 5.41
N LEU A 43 31.23 5.07 4.53
CA LEU A 43 31.68 4.65 3.20
C LEU A 43 31.69 5.82 2.18
N CYS A 44 30.71 6.72 2.26
CA CYS A 44 30.63 7.89 1.36
C CYS A 44 31.72 8.94 1.65
N ALA A 45 32.06 9.17 2.92
CA ALA A 45 33.05 10.18 3.30
C ALA A 45 34.43 10.03 2.64
N PRO A 46 35.08 8.84 2.62
CA PRO A 46 36.35 8.64 1.92
C PRO A 46 36.19 8.64 0.39
N ALA A 47 35.08 8.13 -0.13
CA ALA A 47 34.79 8.11 -1.58
C ALA A 47 34.68 9.53 -2.16
N LEU A 48 34.12 10.47 -1.40
CA LEU A 48 33.97 11.88 -1.78
C LEU A 48 35.14 12.76 -1.30
N ARG A 49 36.20 12.19 -0.74
CA ARG A 49 37.31 12.96 -0.15
C ARG A 49 38.04 13.86 -1.17
N ARG A 50 37.97 13.53 -2.46
CA ARG A 50 38.59 14.30 -3.54
C ARG A 50 37.81 15.54 -3.99
N THR A 51 36.56 15.74 -3.57
CA THR A 51 35.70 16.82 -4.08
C THR A 51 35.90 18.18 -3.42
N GLY A 52 36.84 18.31 -2.47
CA GLY A 52 37.02 19.55 -1.66
C GLY A 52 35.89 19.89 -0.67
N TRP A 53 34.77 19.15 -0.68
CA TRP A 53 33.60 19.47 0.15
C TRP A 53 33.82 19.29 1.66
N PRO A 54 33.10 20.06 2.52
CA PRO A 54 33.12 19.85 3.96
C PRO A 54 32.61 18.45 4.33
N LEU A 55 33.14 17.90 5.42
CA LEU A 55 32.94 16.49 5.80
C LEU A 55 31.46 16.12 6.00
N LEU A 56 30.65 17.04 6.52
CA LEU A 56 29.20 16.87 6.66
C LEU A 56 28.49 16.66 5.33
N PHE A 57 28.87 17.40 4.28
CA PHE A 57 28.27 17.27 2.95
C PHE A 57 28.73 16.00 2.21
N ARG A 58 29.89 15.46 2.56
CA ARG A 58 30.38 14.17 2.02
C ARG A 58 29.72 12.96 2.66
N ALA A 59 29.30 13.09 3.92
CA ALA A 59 28.68 12.02 4.69
C ALA A 59 27.16 11.94 4.47
N ALA A 60 26.51 13.06 4.16
CA ALA A 60 25.05 13.16 3.93
C ALA A 60 24.47 12.26 2.82
N PRO A 61 25.15 12.00 1.68
CA PRO A 61 24.58 11.19 0.61
C PRO A 61 24.27 9.75 1.02
N GLY A 62 25.09 9.15 1.89
CA GLY A 62 24.92 7.77 2.34
C GLY A 62 23.56 7.52 3.01
N PRO A 63 23.24 8.24 4.11
CA PRO A 63 21.92 8.17 4.75
C PRO A 63 20.76 8.49 3.80
N VAL A 64 20.92 9.48 2.91
CA VAL A 64 19.88 9.84 1.93
C VAL A 64 19.57 8.67 0.99
N VAL A 65 20.59 7.99 0.48
CA VAL A 65 20.42 6.81 -0.38
C VAL A 65 19.72 5.67 0.36
N VAL A 66 20.11 5.41 1.62
CA VAL A 66 19.49 4.37 2.46
C VAL A 66 18.00 4.65 2.68
N VAL A 67 17.65 5.87 3.10
CA VAL A 67 16.26 6.25 3.35
C VAL A 67 15.44 6.22 2.06
N THR A 68 15.98 6.75 0.96
CA THR A 68 15.30 6.74 -0.34
C THR A 68 15.07 5.31 -0.83
N GLY A 69 16.07 4.43 -0.69
CA GLY A 69 15.95 3.02 -1.03
C GLY A 69 14.86 2.31 -0.23
N LEU A 70 14.76 2.57 1.08
CA LEU A 70 13.69 2.03 1.92
C LEU A 70 12.31 2.51 1.48
N VAL A 71 12.15 3.81 1.19
CA VAL A 71 10.88 4.36 0.71
C VAL A 71 10.47 3.72 -0.62
N VAL A 72 11.43 3.54 -1.55
CA VAL A 72 11.16 2.89 -2.84
C VAL A 72 10.78 1.43 -2.65
N LEU A 73 11.49 0.69 -1.80
CA LEU A 73 11.17 -0.72 -1.52
C LEU A 73 9.81 -0.86 -0.85
N ASP A 74 9.49 -0.01 0.13
CA ASP A 74 8.19 0.02 0.78
C ASP A 74 7.09 0.33 -0.24
N ARG A 75 7.25 1.39 -1.04
CA ARG A 75 6.31 1.73 -2.12
C ARG A 75 6.09 0.57 -3.09
N ARG A 76 7.16 -0.13 -3.50
CA ARG A 76 7.06 -1.30 -4.38
C ARG A 76 6.33 -2.46 -3.72
N LYS A 77 6.62 -2.72 -2.45
CA LYS A 77 5.95 -3.75 -1.66
C LYS A 77 4.45 -3.45 -1.55
N TRP A 78 4.10 -2.22 -1.21
CA TRP A 78 2.71 -1.75 -1.15
C TRP A 78 2.01 -1.85 -2.51
N ALA A 79 2.66 -1.42 -3.59
CA ALA A 79 2.11 -1.50 -4.95
C ALA A 79 1.82 -2.95 -5.39
N GLY A 80 2.59 -3.91 -4.89
CA GLY A 80 2.43 -5.34 -5.15
C GLY A 80 1.46 -6.06 -4.19
N MET A 81 1.02 -5.42 -3.09
CA MET A 81 0.04 -6.03 -2.20
C MET A 81 -1.28 -6.25 -2.94
N VAL A 82 -1.81 -7.46 -2.83
CA VAL A 82 -3.11 -7.82 -3.39
C VAL A 82 -4.18 -7.42 -2.39
N THR A 83 -5.16 -6.64 -2.85
CA THR A 83 -6.37 -6.31 -2.12
C THR A 83 -7.46 -7.27 -2.58
N SER A 84 -8.12 -7.92 -1.63
CA SER A 84 -9.35 -8.67 -1.88
C SER A 84 -10.55 -7.86 -1.39
N SER A 85 -11.62 -7.86 -2.16
CA SER A 85 -12.82 -7.10 -1.85
C SER A 85 -14.06 -7.88 -2.28
N SER A 86 -15.08 -7.88 -1.42
CA SER A 86 -16.38 -8.46 -1.73
C SER A 86 -17.45 -7.39 -1.51
N PHE A 87 -18.46 -7.37 -2.37
CA PHE A 87 -19.59 -6.43 -2.31
C PHE A 87 -20.93 -7.13 -2.55
N THR A 88 -20.92 -8.41 -2.94
CA THR A 88 -22.10 -9.25 -3.12
C THR A 88 -21.73 -10.68 -2.72
N ASP A 89 -22.68 -11.39 -2.12
CA ASP A 89 -22.56 -12.81 -1.80
C ASP A 89 -22.93 -13.70 -3.01
N ASP A 90 -23.44 -13.10 -4.10
CA ASP A 90 -23.78 -13.82 -5.33
C ASP A 90 -22.53 -14.03 -6.22
N PRO A 91 -22.08 -15.29 -6.42
CA PRO A 91 -20.91 -15.58 -7.26
C PRO A 91 -21.15 -15.28 -8.75
N ALA A 92 -22.38 -15.33 -9.24
CA ALA A 92 -22.69 -15.04 -10.63
C ALA A 92 -22.56 -13.54 -10.92
N GLU A 93 -23.07 -12.70 -10.01
CA GLU A 93 -22.93 -11.25 -10.08
C GLU A 93 -21.46 -10.83 -9.99
N MET A 94 -20.69 -11.39 -9.05
CA MET A 94 -19.26 -11.09 -8.91
C MET A 94 -18.46 -11.49 -10.15
N ARG A 95 -18.79 -12.62 -10.77
CA ARG A 95 -18.16 -13.08 -12.01
C ARG A 95 -18.47 -12.17 -13.19
N ALA A 96 -19.72 -11.74 -13.34
CA ALA A 96 -20.10 -10.80 -14.39
C ALA A 96 -19.36 -9.45 -14.26
N VAL A 97 -19.17 -8.96 -13.03
CA VAL A 97 -18.38 -7.75 -12.77
C VAL A 97 -16.89 -7.98 -13.06
N ALA A 98 -16.34 -9.12 -12.66
CA ALA A 98 -14.94 -9.48 -12.96
C ALA A 98 -14.68 -9.54 -14.48
N ASP A 99 -15.59 -10.15 -15.24
CA ASP A 99 -15.50 -10.25 -16.71
C ASP A 99 -15.55 -8.87 -17.37
N ARG A 100 -16.42 -7.96 -16.88
CA ARG A 100 -16.48 -6.57 -17.37
C ARG A 100 -15.20 -5.80 -17.07
N LEU A 101 -14.64 -5.93 -15.87
CA LEU A 101 -13.36 -5.31 -15.50
C LEU A 101 -12.21 -5.87 -16.36
N GLY A 102 -12.22 -7.17 -16.62
CA GLY A 102 -11.29 -7.82 -17.55
C GLY A 102 -11.40 -7.29 -18.98
N ALA A 103 -12.62 -7.07 -19.48
CA ALA A 103 -12.87 -6.49 -20.79
C ALA A 103 -12.36 -5.03 -20.91
N LEU A 104 -12.31 -4.29 -19.80
CA LEU A 104 -11.68 -2.96 -19.71
C LEU A 104 -10.15 -3.01 -19.59
N GLY A 105 -9.55 -4.21 -19.64
CA GLY A 105 -8.11 -4.41 -19.53
C GLY A 105 -7.56 -4.29 -18.10
N LEU A 106 -8.43 -4.35 -17.08
CA LEU A 106 -8.00 -4.25 -15.69
C LEU A 106 -7.56 -5.65 -15.18
N PRO A 107 -6.37 -5.76 -14.56
CA PRO A 107 -5.87 -7.03 -14.06
C PRO A 107 -6.54 -7.38 -12.72
N VAL A 108 -7.74 -7.93 -12.82
CA VAL A 108 -8.55 -8.46 -11.72
C VAL A 108 -8.62 -9.98 -11.78
N SER A 109 -8.78 -10.63 -10.64
CA SER A 109 -9.00 -12.08 -10.56
C SER A 109 -10.09 -12.36 -9.54
N LEU A 110 -10.88 -13.40 -9.78
CA LEU A 110 -11.87 -13.87 -8.81
C LEU A 110 -11.19 -14.83 -7.83
N GLU A 111 -11.38 -14.62 -6.54
CA GLU A 111 -11.00 -15.55 -5.48
C GLU A 111 -12.28 -16.04 -4.78
N GLU A 112 -12.50 -17.35 -4.80
CA GLU A 112 -13.53 -17.98 -3.97
C GLU A 112 -12.95 -18.23 -2.58
N ARG A 113 -13.37 -17.43 -1.59
CA ARG A 113 -12.89 -17.58 -0.21
C ARG A 113 -13.86 -18.45 0.58
N PRO A 114 -13.39 -19.47 1.33
CA PRO A 114 -14.22 -20.16 2.31
C PRO A 114 -14.63 -19.19 3.44
N PRO A 115 -15.92 -19.08 3.82
CA PRO A 115 -17.07 -19.87 3.39
C PRO A 115 -17.81 -19.20 2.21
N GLY A 116 -17.54 -19.64 0.98
CA GLY A 116 -18.33 -19.32 -0.22
C GLY A 116 -18.49 -17.85 -0.60
N THR A 117 -17.72 -16.92 -0.02
CA THR A 117 -17.83 -15.48 -0.32
C THR A 117 -16.90 -15.13 -1.47
N PRO A 118 -17.43 -14.82 -2.67
CA PRO A 118 -16.61 -14.46 -3.81
C PRO A 118 -15.97 -13.09 -3.56
N ALA A 119 -14.69 -12.96 -3.87
CA ALA A 119 -13.95 -11.71 -3.72
C ALA A 119 -13.17 -11.38 -5.00
N LEU A 120 -13.20 -10.12 -5.39
CA LEU A 120 -12.31 -9.57 -6.41
C LEU A 120 -10.94 -9.34 -5.81
N ARG A 121 -9.92 -9.87 -6.47
CA ARG A 121 -8.51 -9.60 -6.21
C ARG A 121 -7.95 -8.65 -7.24
N TYR A 122 -7.21 -7.66 -6.77
CA TYR A 122 -6.40 -6.79 -7.62
C TYR A 122 -5.19 -6.28 -6.84
N ALA A 123 -4.11 -5.96 -7.56
CA ALA A 123 -2.97 -5.33 -6.93
C ALA A 123 -3.33 -3.88 -6.52
N HIS A 124 -2.80 -3.43 -5.38
CA HIS A 124 -3.09 -2.10 -4.85
C HIS A 124 -2.77 -0.97 -5.83
N ARG A 125 -1.77 -1.15 -6.71
CA ARG A 125 -1.47 -0.21 -7.81
C ARG A 125 -2.64 0.04 -8.77
N HIS A 126 -3.55 -0.92 -8.90
CA HIS A 126 -4.75 -0.83 -9.76
C HIS A 126 -6.01 -0.46 -8.97
N ALA A 127 -5.94 -0.32 -7.65
CA ALA A 127 -7.09 -0.07 -6.81
C ALA A 127 -7.91 1.15 -7.28
N ARG A 128 -7.26 2.28 -7.58
CA ARG A 128 -7.97 3.49 -8.05
C ARG A 128 -8.72 3.28 -9.35
N GLN A 129 -8.12 2.57 -10.30
CA GLN A 129 -8.74 2.29 -11.60
C GLN A 129 -9.92 1.33 -11.45
N VAL A 130 -9.75 0.29 -10.61
CA VAL A 130 -10.80 -0.67 -10.30
C VAL A 130 -11.96 0.00 -9.56
N HIS A 131 -11.70 0.84 -8.56
CA HIS A 131 -12.75 1.58 -7.85
C HIS A 131 -13.50 2.57 -8.75
N ALA A 132 -12.80 3.26 -9.65
CA ALA A 132 -13.43 4.15 -10.62
C ALA A 132 -14.35 3.37 -11.56
N ALA A 133 -13.87 2.26 -12.14
CA ALA A 133 -14.68 1.41 -13.01
C ALA A 133 -15.88 0.79 -12.29
N LEU A 134 -15.72 0.37 -11.03
CA LEU A 134 -16.83 -0.11 -10.20
C LEU A 134 -17.88 0.98 -9.96
N ALA A 135 -17.44 2.21 -9.67
CA ALA A 135 -18.35 3.34 -9.50
C ALA A 135 -19.10 3.70 -10.79
N ASP A 136 -18.42 3.67 -11.94
CA ASP A 136 -19.03 3.89 -13.26
C ASP A 136 -20.08 2.81 -13.59
N MET A 137 -19.88 1.59 -13.08
CA MET A 137 -20.84 0.48 -13.20
C MET A 137 -21.98 0.52 -12.16
N GLY A 138 -22.00 1.51 -11.27
CA GLY A 138 -22.99 1.62 -10.19
C GLY A 138 -22.82 0.60 -9.07
N VAL A 139 -21.67 -0.10 -9.01
CA VAL A 139 -21.36 -1.06 -7.95
C VAL A 139 -20.81 -0.29 -6.74
N PRO A 140 -21.38 -0.46 -5.53
CA PRO A 140 -20.90 0.24 -4.35
C PRO A 140 -19.42 -0.07 -4.11
N ALA A 141 -18.66 0.98 -3.82
CA ALA A 141 -17.24 0.83 -3.54
C ALA A 141 -17.03 -0.16 -2.40
N PRO A 142 -16.11 -1.12 -2.55
CA PRO A 142 -15.93 -2.13 -1.54
C PRO A 142 -15.42 -1.52 -0.25
N VAL A 143 -16.00 -1.96 0.87
CA VAL A 143 -15.62 -1.54 2.21
C VAL A 143 -14.27 -2.20 2.55
N PRO A 144 -13.26 -1.45 3.03
CA PRO A 144 -11.96 -2.00 3.39
C PRO A 144 -12.00 -2.92 4.62
#